data_AF-A0A560PR07-F1
#
_entry.id   AF-A0A560PR07-F1
#
_cell.length_a   1.000
_cell.length_b   1.000
_cell.length_c   1.000
_cell.angle_alpha   90.00
_cell.angle_beta   90.00
_cell.angle_gamma   90.00
#
_symmetry.space_group_name_H-M   'P 1'
#
loop_
_entity.id
_entity.type
_entity.pdbx_description
1 polymer ?
#
loop_
_entity_poly.entity_id
_entity_poly.type
_entity_poly.pdbx_seq_one_letter_code
_entity_poly.pdbx_strand_id
1 'polypeptide(L)'
;MCKIILTGVLLTMGLIGNAHAADIGSCPEVSDIKSTPYTDPDLPPPHGEGFQYTAPGGWTGQVSSTADDFLDPRYELKAEKISDNGKVCDYGGKDVVIGNEKSTPYLRLKKE
;
A
#
# COMPACT_ATOMS: atom_id res chain seq x y z
N MET A 1 -49.90 -30.23 -33.02
CA MET A 1 -50.22 -28.82 -32.70
C MET A 1 -50.75 -28.78 -31.26
N CYS A 2 -50.49 -27.68 -30.53
CA CYS A 2 -50.54 -27.46 -29.05
C CYS A 2 -49.28 -27.97 -28.31
N LYS A 3 -48.19 -27.19 -28.16
CA LYS A 3 -47.93 -26.02 -27.27
C LYS A 3 -48.28 -26.28 -25.80
N ILE A 4 -47.26 -26.35 -24.92
CA ILE A 4 -47.07 -25.56 -23.69
C ILE A 4 -45.62 -25.75 -23.22
N ILE A 5 -44.94 -24.61 -23.07
CA ILE A 5 -43.63 -24.39 -22.42
C ILE A 5 -43.89 -24.36 -20.90
N LEU A 6 -42.95 -24.81 -20.04
CA LEU A 6 -42.56 -24.14 -18.76
C LEU A 6 -41.60 -25.06 -17.97
N THR A 7 -40.29 -24.79 -17.92
CA THR A 7 -39.57 -24.01 -16.90
C THR A 7 -39.56 -24.66 -15.50
N GLY A 8 -38.37 -25.05 -15.02
CA GLY A 8 -38.16 -25.53 -13.65
C GLY A 8 -36.68 -25.63 -13.28
N VAL A 9 -35.93 -24.53 -13.40
CA VAL A 9 -34.57 -24.40 -12.87
C VAL A 9 -34.68 -24.08 -11.38
N LEU A 10 -34.23 -24.98 -10.51
CA LEU A 10 -34.05 -24.68 -9.08
C LEU A 10 -32.60 -24.26 -8.86
N LEU A 11 -32.41 -22.95 -8.70
CA LEU A 11 -31.13 -22.30 -8.43
C LEU A 11 -30.58 -22.71 -7.06
N THR A 12 -29.38 -23.30 -7.06
CA THR A 12 -28.54 -23.43 -5.86
C THR A 12 -28.00 -22.04 -5.49
N MET A 13 -28.60 -21.42 -4.48
CA MET A 13 -28.04 -20.20 -3.86
C MET A 13 -26.79 -20.59 -3.04
N GLY A 14 -25.64 -20.61 -3.71
CA GLY A 14 -24.36 -20.50 -3.05
C GLY A 14 -24.29 -19.12 -2.40
N LEU A 15 -24.07 -19.08 -1.10
CA LEU A 15 -23.70 -17.86 -0.39
C LEU A 15 -22.34 -17.40 -0.95
N ILE A 16 -22.37 -16.55 -1.97
CA ILE A 16 -21.20 -15.78 -2.39
C ILE A 16 -20.95 -14.80 -1.25
N GLY A 17 -20.10 -15.19 -0.32
CA GLY A 17 -19.52 -14.27 0.64
C GLY A 17 -18.74 -13.23 -0.16
N ASN A 18 -19.27 -12.01 -0.22
CA ASN A 18 -18.54 -10.85 -0.71
C ASN A 18 -17.41 -10.53 0.29
N ALA A 19 -16.35 -11.32 0.28
CA ALA A 19 -15.05 -10.84 0.68
C ALA A 19 -14.63 -9.84 -0.41
N HIS A 20 -15.01 -8.58 -0.23
CA HIS A 20 -14.42 -7.50 -1.01
C HIS A 20 -12.93 -7.50 -0.66
N ALA A 21 -12.10 -8.15 -1.47
CA ALA A 21 -10.69 -7.81 -1.56
C ALA A 21 -10.67 -6.33 -1.93
N ALA A 22 -10.37 -5.47 -0.95
CA ALA A 22 -10.28 -4.05 -1.19
C ALA A 22 -9.24 -3.85 -2.29
N ASP A 23 -9.69 -3.26 -3.39
CA ASP A 23 -8.85 -3.06 -4.57
C ASP A 23 -7.70 -2.12 -4.19
N ILE A 24 -6.48 -2.63 -4.35
CA ILE A 24 -5.23 -1.90 -4.11
C ILE A 24 -5.18 -0.65 -5.01
N GLY A 25 -5.95 -0.59 -6.09
CA GLY A 25 -6.04 0.58 -7.00
C GLY A 25 -6.52 1.89 -6.37
N SER A 26 -6.94 1.90 -5.10
CA SER A 26 -7.22 3.15 -4.37
C SER A 26 -6.02 3.71 -3.59
N CYS A 27 -4.92 2.95 -3.53
CA CYS A 27 -3.64 3.44 -3.04
C CYS A 27 -3.01 4.39 -4.07
N PRO A 28 -2.33 5.46 -3.62
CA PRO A 28 -1.53 6.29 -4.50
C PRO A 28 -0.56 5.49 -5.37
N GLU A 29 -0.48 5.82 -6.66
CA GLU A 29 0.59 5.32 -7.51
C GLU A 29 1.93 5.81 -6.97
N VAL A 30 2.96 4.96 -7.01
CA VAL A 30 4.29 5.31 -6.47
C VAL A 30 4.88 6.55 -7.15
N SER A 31 4.58 6.77 -8.43
CA SER A 31 4.98 7.98 -9.17
C SER A 31 4.40 9.29 -8.62
N ASP A 32 3.27 9.21 -7.93
CA ASP A 32 2.57 10.36 -7.36
C ASP A 32 3.02 10.65 -5.92
N ILE A 33 3.71 9.70 -5.28
CA ILE A 33 4.29 9.90 -3.95
C ILE A 33 5.51 10.83 -4.07
N LYS A 34 5.65 11.72 -3.09
CA LYS A 34 6.80 12.61 -2.91
C LYS A 34 7.41 12.37 -1.55
N SER A 35 8.74 12.32 -1.50
CA SER A 35 9.53 12.19 -0.29
C SER A 35 10.22 13.53 0.03
N THR A 36 10.41 13.79 1.31
CA THR A 36 11.26 14.86 1.82
C THR A 36 12.05 14.34 3.01
N PRO A 37 13.35 14.65 3.14
CA PRO A 37 14.10 14.35 4.35
C PRO A 37 13.40 14.91 5.58
N TYR A 38 13.39 14.13 6.65
CA TYR A 38 12.74 14.48 7.91
C TYR A 38 13.60 14.00 9.09
N THR A 39 13.60 14.79 10.17
CA THR A 39 14.21 14.40 11.45
C THR A 39 13.15 14.51 12.53
N ASP A 40 12.86 13.40 13.20
CA ASP A 40 11.99 13.37 14.37
C ASP A 40 12.69 14.11 15.52
N PRO A 41 12.15 15.24 16.01
CA PRO A 41 12.78 16.02 17.07
C PRO A 41 12.82 15.28 18.41
N ASP A 42 11.98 14.26 18.60
CA ASP A 42 11.87 13.51 19.84
C ASP A 42 12.84 12.31 19.89
N LEU A 43 13.54 12.00 18.78
CA LEU A 43 14.47 10.88 18.68
C LEU A 43 15.91 11.36 18.41
N PRO A 44 16.91 10.85 19.14
CA PRO A 44 18.30 11.21 18.88
C PRO A 44 18.76 10.63 17.54
N PRO A 45 19.69 11.29 16.83
CA PRO A 45 20.36 10.71 15.67
C PRO A 45 21.07 9.38 15.99
N PRO A 46 21.11 8.43 15.05
CA PRO A 46 20.47 8.45 13.73
C PRO A 46 19.00 8.00 13.74
N HIS A 47 18.43 7.68 14.92
CA HIS A 47 17.13 7.04 15.01
C HIS A 47 15.97 7.93 14.54
N GLY A 48 16.10 9.24 14.71
CA GLY A 48 15.11 10.21 14.23
C GLY A 48 15.25 10.56 12.75
N GLU A 49 16.35 10.19 12.09
CA GLU A 49 16.61 10.55 10.69
C GLU A 49 15.85 9.64 9.73
N GLY A 50 15.27 10.22 8.68
CA GLY A 50 14.61 9.48 7.62
C GLY A 50 13.85 10.38 6.66
N PHE A 51 12.66 9.95 6.25
CA PHE A 51 11.87 10.60 5.21
C PHE A 51 10.39 10.66 5.58
N GLN A 52 9.78 11.80 5.27
CA GLN A 52 8.34 11.97 5.24
C GLN A 52 7.85 11.84 3.79
N TYR A 53 6.68 11.24 3.63
CA TYR A 53 6.07 10.94 2.34
C TYR A 53 4.69 11.57 2.27
N THR A 54 4.36 12.10 1.09
CA THR A 54 3.05 12.68 0.80
C THR A 54 2.57 12.25 -0.58
N ALA A 55 1.27 12.11 -0.77
CA ALA A 55 0.68 11.85 -2.08
C ALA A 55 -0.69 12.55 -2.24
N PRO A 56 -1.18 12.74 -3.48
CA PRO A 56 -2.47 13.37 -3.75
C PRO A 56 -3.62 12.72 -2.99
N GLY A 57 -4.59 13.51 -2.54
CA GLY A 57 -5.73 13.00 -1.77
C GLY A 57 -5.49 12.91 -0.26
N GLY A 58 -4.45 13.59 0.26
CA GLY A 58 -4.21 13.73 1.70
C GLY A 58 -3.52 12.52 2.33
N TRP A 59 -2.78 11.75 1.54
CA TRP A 59 -2.02 10.61 2.05
C TRP A 59 -0.68 11.08 2.60
N THR A 60 -0.34 10.63 3.80
CA THR A 60 0.90 10.95 4.48
C THR A 60 1.53 9.70 5.10
N GLY A 61 2.84 9.69 5.24
CA GLY A 61 3.58 8.62 5.88
C GLY A 61 4.98 9.05 6.27
N GLN A 62 5.65 8.23 7.05
CA GLN A 62 7.00 8.51 7.53
C GLN A 62 7.74 7.20 7.78
N VAL A 63 9.04 7.23 7.49
CA VAL A 63 9.99 6.18 7.87
C VAL A 63 11.18 6.87 8.52
N SER A 64 11.53 6.44 9.73
CA SER A 64 12.70 6.91 10.48
C SER A 64 13.74 5.80 10.61
N SER A 65 14.90 6.10 11.20
CA SER A 65 16.03 5.18 11.33
C SER A 65 16.51 4.62 9.99
N THR A 66 16.46 5.41 8.92
CA THR A 66 16.91 5.00 7.59
C THR A 66 17.60 6.15 6.87
N ALA A 67 18.69 5.85 6.17
CA ALA A 67 19.31 6.77 5.22
C ALA A 67 18.71 6.66 3.81
N ASP A 68 17.86 5.66 3.58
CA ASP A 68 17.32 5.34 2.27
C ASP A 68 15.95 5.94 2.05
N ASP A 69 15.81 6.68 0.95
CA ASP A 69 14.51 7.02 0.38
C ASP A 69 13.97 5.80 -0.39
N PHE A 70 12.85 5.26 0.06
CA PHE A 70 12.25 4.08 -0.56
C PHE A 70 11.54 4.37 -1.89
N LEU A 71 11.46 5.63 -2.32
CA LEU A 71 11.06 5.98 -3.69
C LEU A 71 12.19 5.81 -4.71
N ASP A 72 13.42 5.51 -4.28
CA ASP A 72 14.49 5.17 -5.22
C ASP A 72 14.08 3.94 -6.07
N PRO A 73 14.16 4.02 -7.42
CA PRO A 73 13.75 2.93 -8.30
C PRO A 73 14.38 1.57 -8.00
N ARG A 74 15.55 1.52 -7.35
CA ARG A 74 16.21 0.26 -6.95
C ARG A 74 15.37 -0.61 -6.01
N TYR A 75 14.46 0.01 -5.25
CA TYR A 75 13.57 -0.68 -4.33
C TYR A 75 12.33 -1.26 -5.00
N GLU A 76 12.05 -0.91 -6.26
CA GLU A 76 10.89 -1.44 -7.02
C GLU A 76 9.60 -1.38 -6.19
N LEU A 77 9.39 -0.26 -5.47
CA LEU A 77 8.31 -0.10 -4.50
C LEU A 77 6.95 -0.26 -5.18
N LYS A 78 6.01 -0.95 -4.52
CA LYS A 78 4.65 -1.18 -4.99
C LYS A 78 3.69 -1.32 -3.83
N ALA A 79 2.42 -0.97 -4.04
CA ALA A 79 1.39 -1.21 -3.05
C ALA A 79 1.14 -2.72 -2.90
N GLU A 80 1.14 -3.21 -1.66
CA GLU A 80 0.95 -4.63 -1.35
C GLU A 80 -0.37 -4.90 -0.65
N LYS A 81 -0.84 -3.93 0.14
CA LYS A 81 -2.06 -4.10 0.93
C LYS A 81 -2.74 -2.77 1.16
N ILE A 82 -4.06 -2.80 1.11
CA ILE A 82 -4.91 -1.74 1.61
C ILE A 82 -5.72 -2.22 2.81
N SER A 83 -5.88 -1.35 3.81
CA SER A 83 -6.61 -1.64 5.04
C SER A 83 -7.31 -0.39 5.57
N ASP A 84 -7.98 -0.54 6.72
CA ASP A 84 -8.75 0.52 7.38
C ASP A 84 -9.78 1.20 6.44
N ASN A 85 -10.62 0.38 5.79
CA ASN A 85 -11.65 0.84 4.85
C ASN A 85 -11.10 1.73 3.72
N GLY A 86 -9.87 1.46 3.26
CA GLY A 86 -9.26 2.22 2.17
C GLY A 86 -8.47 3.46 2.62
N LYS A 87 -8.15 3.57 3.92
CA LYS A 87 -7.41 4.71 4.50
C LYS A 87 -5.96 4.40 4.83
N VAL A 88 -5.54 3.14 4.74
CA VAL A 88 -4.15 2.74 5.00
C VAL A 88 -3.64 1.92 3.84
N CYS A 89 -2.53 2.35 3.23
CA CYS A 89 -1.85 1.65 2.16
C CYS A 89 -0.45 1.27 2.62
N ASP A 90 -0.16 -0.03 2.57
CA ASP A 90 1.15 -0.61 2.84
C ASP A 90 1.83 -0.91 1.50
N TYR A 91 3.07 -0.42 1.38
CA TYR A 91 3.92 -0.60 0.23
C TYR A 91 5.15 -1.40 0.65
N GLY A 92 5.52 -2.35 -0.18
CA GLY A 92 6.72 -3.13 -0.07
C GLY A 92 7.50 -3.10 -1.38
N GLY A 93 8.69 -3.66 -1.36
CA GLY A 93 9.58 -3.64 -2.50
C GLY A 93 10.66 -4.69 -2.38
N LYS A 94 11.66 -4.55 -3.23
CA LYS A 94 12.81 -5.42 -3.31
C LYS A 94 13.85 -5.04 -2.26
N ASP A 95 14.39 -6.07 -1.61
CA ASP A 95 15.55 -5.92 -0.75
C ASP A 95 16.78 -5.46 -1.54
N VAL A 96 17.48 -4.45 -1.03
CA VAL A 96 18.72 -3.95 -1.62
C VAL A 96 19.86 -4.09 -0.62
N VAL A 97 20.98 -4.63 -1.09
CA VAL A 97 22.20 -4.74 -0.29
C VAL A 97 23.14 -3.60 -0.65
N ILE A 98 23.48 -2.77 0.33
CA ILE A 98 24.38 -1.61 0.19
C ILE A 98 25.62 -1.89 1.04
N GLY A 99 26.70 -2.28 0.39
CA GLY A 99 27.89 -2.77 1.10
C GLY A 99 27.58 -4.05 1.90
N ASN A 100 27.62 -3.97 3.23
CA ASN A 100 27.31 -5.08 4.13
C ASN A 100 25.92 -4.96 4.80
N GLU A 101 25.14 -3.95 4.43
CA GLU A 101 23.84 -3.68 5.03
C GLU A 101 22.71 -4.07 4.08
N LYS A 102 21.64 -4.65 4.62
CA LYS A 102 20.43 -4.99 3.88
C LYS A 102 19.35 -3.97 4.20
N SER A 103 18.91 -3.24 3.19
CA SER A 103 17.77 -2.33 3.26
C SER A 103 16.52 -3.02 2.71
N THR A 104 15.47 -3.08 3.54
CA THR A 104 14.18 -3.71 3.22
C THR A 104 13.12 -2.62 3.17
N PRO A 105 12.61 -2.24 1.98
CA PRO A 105 11.70 -1.13 1.84
C PRO A 105 10.33 -1.47 2.44
N TYR A 106 9.85 -0.61 3.32
CA TYR A 106 8.49 -0.67 3.83
C TYR A 106 7.98 0.76 4.05
N LEU A 107 6.93 1.11 3.32
CA LEU A 107 6.28 2.42 3.43
C LEU A 107 4.81 2.23 3.76
N ARG A 108 4.33 2.91 4.80
CA ARG A 108 2.90 2.98 5.13
C ARG A 108 2.41 4.40 4.93
N LEU A 109 1.43 4.56 4.04
CA LEU A 109 0.67 5.80 3.89
C LEU A 109 -0.68 5.69 4.57
N LYS A 110 -1.10 6.76 5.23
CA LYS A 110 -2.40 6.93 5.86
C LYS A 110 -3.09 8.14 5.27
N LYS A 111 -4.39 8.02 5.05
CA LYS A 111 -5.25 9.11 4.62
C LYS A 111 -5.87 9.77 5.86
N GLU A 112 -5.67 11.07 6.00
CA GLU A 112 -6.34 11.87 7.04
C GLU A 112 -7.85 12.03 6.76
#